data_AF-A0A077ZN84-F1
#
_entry.id   AF-A0A077ZN84-F1
#
_cell.length_a   1.000
_cell.length_b   1.000
_cell.length_c   1.000
_cell.angle_alpha   90.00
_cell.angle_beta   90.00
_cell.angle_gamma   90.00
#
_symmetry.space_group_name_H-M   'P 1'
#
loop_
_entity.id
_entity.type
_entity.pdbx_description
1 polymer ?
#
loop_
_entity_poly.entity_id
_entity_poly.type
_entity_poly.pdbx_seq_one_letter_code
_entity_poly.pdbx_strand_id
1 'polypeptide(L)'
;MEAKINVVEILKDKPQGTKLYSILSDGECFLNEASEDSIYIDIDNRKRFWCFTVYGSTHSFPNGCVLLFPSREMRDWEKFSWKRGDVLMAGVDNICIFEKWDNEDYTEFKAIFATPNYSGATFKTEKWSKETNEAVIKQYISNIEKFKGGKLNLATLEIEKQPGFKDGDMVSLEIRYIDSEDVIVETYIVHGDYNYGEELNFYAGCNNLGMIKHNSCVKPTNTSVRKVFIRYATDSEKQQLFSALAKENKAWDSEKKDVVNLKPKVELKPFDKVLVRDSKFDIWRANLFGYIGKDGYYRCVYANWIYCIPYAGNEHLLGTAKDVEG
;
A
#
# COMPACT_ATOMS: atom_id res chain seq x y z
N MET A 1 -2.04 1.79 -42.92
CA MET A 1 -0.95 2.79 -42.97
C MET A 1 -0.73 3.19 -41.53
N GLU A 2 0.40 2.85 -40.93
CA GLU A 2 0.73 3.31 -39.56
C GLU A 2 0.77 4.85 -39.57
N ALA A 3 0.14 5.47 -38.58
CA ALA A 3 0.17 6.92 -38.44
C ALA A 3 1.62 7.36 -38.19
N LYS A 4 2.18 8.16 -39.10
CA LYS A 4 3.55 8.67 -38.92
C LYS A 4 3.58 9.64 -37.74
N ILE A 5 4.44 9.36 -36.77
CA ILE A 5 4.68 10.23 -35.61
C ILE A 5 5.25 11.56 -36.11
N ASN A 6 4.63 12.67 -35.71
CA ASN A 6 5.17 14.00 -35.93
C ASN A 6 6.30 14.24 -34.92
N VAL A 7 7.55 14.20 -35.38
CA VAL A 7 8.76 14.34 -34.58
C VAL A 7 8.95 15.78 -34.11
N VAL A 8 8.49 16.79 -34.87
CA VAL A 8 8.52 18.20 -34.44
C VAL A 8 7.74 18.39 -33.15
N GLU A 9 6.57 17.75 -33.02
CA GLU A 9 5.73 17.85 -31.82
C GLU A 9 6.42 17.31 -30.58
N ILE A 10 7.37 16.37 -30.74
CA ILE A 10 8.18 15.83 -29.64
C ILE A 10 9.39 16.72 -29.35
N LEU A 11 10.02 17.27 -30.39
CA LEU A 11 11.26 18.05 -30.28
C LEU A 11 11.04 19.52 -29.91
N LYS A 12 9.87 20.11 -30.16
CA LYS A 12 9.58 21.52 -29.84
C LYS A 12 9.74 21.86 -28.36
N ASP A 13 9.53 20.87 -27.48
CA ASP A 13 9.67 21.01 -26.04
C ASP A 13 11.09 20.68 -25.55
N LYS A 14 12.02 20.28 -26.44
CA LYS A 14 13.39 19.89 -26.09
C LYS A 14 14.33 21.07 -26.21
N PRO A 15 15.35 21.18 -25.32
CA PRO A 15 16.31 22.27 -25.39
C PRO A 15 17.18 22.18 -26.65
N GLN A 16 17.61 23.33 -27.16
CA GLN A 16 18.69 23.41 -28.14
C GLN A 16 19.94 22.67 -27.59
N GLY A 17 20.61 21.91 -28.46
CA GLY A 17 21.72 21.04 -28.10
C GLY A 17 21.31 19.64 -27.66
N THR A 18 20.02 19.28 -27.71
CA THR A 18 19.58 17.89 -27.46
C THR A 18 20.28 16.94 -28.42
N LYS A 19 20.98 15.95 -27.87
CA LYS A 19 21.68 14.91 -28.62
C LYS A 19 20.69 13.99 -29.34
N LEU A 20 20.93 13.77 -30.63
CA LEU A 20 20.17 12.94 -31.54
C LEU A 20 21.13 12.08 -32.40
N TYR A 21 20.58 11.17 -33.19
CA TYR A 21 21.35 10.35 -34.12
C TYR A 21 20.79 10.46 -35.54
N SER A 22 21.68 10.62 -36.51
CA SER A 22 21.31 10.67 -37.93
C SER A 22 22.01 9.56 -38.71
N ILE A 23 21.23 8.82 -39.49
CA ILE A 23 21.78 7.84 -40.45
C ILE A 23 22.60 8.54 -41.55
N LEU A 24 22.31 9.81 -41.88
CA LEU A 24 23.03 10.52 -42.95
C LEU A 24 24.53 10.67 -42.67
N SER A 25 24.89 10.88 -41.40
CA SER A 25 26.28 10.99 -40.95
C SER A 25 26.78 9.72 -40.26
N ASP A 26 25.92 8.70 -40.11
CA ASP A 26 26.12 7.55 -39.21
C ASP A 26 26.70 7.98 -37.84
N GLY A 27 26.12 9.04 -37.28
CA GLY A 27 26.74 9.73 -36.16
C GLY A 27 25.79 10.61 -35.37
N GLU A 28 26.29 11.07 -34.24
CA GLU A 28 25.60 11.98 -33.35
C GLU A 28 25.39 13.35 -34.00
N CYS A 29 24.27 13.97 -33.69
CA CYS A 29 23.93 15.31 -34.11
C CYS A 29 23.15 16.02 -33.00
N PHE A 30 23.00 17.33 -33.11
CA PHE A 30 22.41 18.14 -32.05
C PHE A 30 21.22 18.93 -32.57
N LEU A 31 20.11 18.89 -31.84
CA LEU A 31 18.94 19.70 -32.14
C LEU A 31 19.31 21.18 -32.11
N ASN A 32 19.13 21.89 -33.22
CA ASN A 32 19.24 23.34 -33.25
C ASN A 32 17.87 23.98 -32.98
N GLU A 33 16.87 23.60 -33.76
CA GLU A 33 15.51 24.14 -33.68
C GLU A 33 14.51 23.14 -34.27
N ALA A 34 13.30 23.09 -33.70
CA ALA A 34 12.16 22.42 -34.29
C ALA A 34 11.06 23.48 -34.57
N SER A 35 10.80 23.71 -35.85
CA SER A 35 9.77 24.61 -36.36
C SER A 35 8.52 23.82 -36.77
N GLU A 36 7.41 24.48 -37.09
CA GLU A 36 6.13 23.81 -37.41
C GLU A 36 6.24 22.74 -38.52
N ASP A 37 7.13 22.93 -39.51
CA ASP A 37 7.25 22.04 -40.67
C ASP A 37 8.61 21.33 -40.80
N SER A 38 9.59 21.73 -39.99
CA SER A 38 10.99 21.36 -40.21
C SER A 38 11.79 21.20 -38.92
N ILE A 39 12.73 20.24 -38.93
CA ILE A 39 13.68 19.99 -37.85
C ILE A 39 15.07 20.35 -38.33
N TYR A 40 15.73 21.27 -37.63
CA TYR A 40 17.09 21.70 -37.90
C TYR A 40 18.05 21.04 -36.92
N ILE A 41 19.06 20.34 -37.43
CA ILE A 41 20.12 19.73 -36.63
C ILE A 41 21.50 20.27 -37.03
N ASP A 42 22.44 20.34 -36.10
CA ASP A 42 23.86 20.56 -36.38
C ASP A 42 24.59 19.21 -36.40
N ILE A 43 25.28 18.93 -37.50
CA ILE A 43 26.15 17.76 -37.65
C ILE A 43 27.60 18.24 -37.46
N ASP A 44 28.36 17.54 -36.62
CA ASP A 44 29.77 17.84 -36.27
C ASP A 44 30.02 19.18 -35.56
N ASN A 45 28.98 19.82 -35.01
CA ASN A 45 29.10 21.09 -34.27
C ASN A 45 29.74 22.22 -35.12
N ARG A 46 29.52 22.16 -36.45
CA ARG A 46 30.14 23.08 -37.41
C ARG A 46 29.23 24.25 -37.76
N LYS A 47 28.12 24.45 -37.03
CA LYS A 47 27.06 25.40 -37.37
C LYS A 47 26.55 25.20 -38.79
N ARG A 48 26.55 23.94 -39.26
CA ARG A 48 26.04 23.55 -40.58
C ARG A 48 24.76 22.78 -40.36
N PHE A 49 23.65 23.49 -40.57
CA PHE A 49 22.35 22.95 -40.27
C PHE A 49 21.84 22.05 -41.39
N TRP A 50 21.43 20.84 -41.03
CA TRP A 50 20.66 19.96 -41.89
C TRP A 50 19.18 20.09 -41.53
N CYS A 51 18.33 20.03 -42.54
CA CYS A 51 16.89 20.20 -42.40
C CYS A 51 16.18 18.90 -42.75
N PHE A 52 15.37 18.41 -41.81
CA PHE A 52 14.47 17.27 -42.00
C PHE A 52 13.02 17.73 -41.96
N THR A 53 12.15 16.94 -42.58
CA THR A 53 10.70 17.10 -42.43
C THR A 53 10.25 16.80 -41.00
N VAL A 54 8.98 17.11 -40.71
CA VAL A 54 8.30 16.70 -39.47
C VAL A 54 8.35 15.20 -39.16
N TYR A 55 8.67 14.34 -40.13
CA TYR A 55 8.78 12.89 -39.94
C TYR A 55 10.22 12.41 -39.81
N GLY A 56 11.21 13.30 -39.75
CA GLY A 56 12.63 12.94 -39.68
C GLY A 56 13.19 12.39 -41.00
N SER A 57 12.51 12.62 -42.13
CA SER A 57 12.95 12.28 -43.49
C SER A 57 13.47 13.52 -44.22
N THR A 58 14.09 13.36 -45.39
CA THR A 58 14.54 14.52 -46.21
C THR A 58 13.36 15.20 -46.91
N HIS A 59 13.42 16.52 -47.13
CA HIS A 59 12.36 17.25 -47.88
C HIS A 59 12.24 16.80 -49.35
N SER A 60 13.29 16.25 -49.96
CA SER A 60 13.20 15.66 -51.31
C SER A 60 12.34 14.41 -51.35
N PHE A 61 12.23 13.70 -50.21
CA PHE A 61 11.43 12.50 -50.05
C PHE A 61 10.67 12.57 -48.72
N PRO A 62 9.64 13.42 -48.59
CA PRO A 62 8.94 13.63 -47.32
C PRO A 62 8.33 12.34 -46.78
N ASN A 63 7.96 11.44 -47.69
CA ASN A 63 7.40 10.14 -47.36
C ASN A 63 8.44 9.00 -47.29
N GLY A 64 9.71 9.29 -47.48
CA GLY A 64 10.80 8.33 -47.43
C GLY A 64 11.11 7.82 -46.03
N CYS A 65 12.22 7.09 -45.91
CA CYS A 65 12.69 6.54 -44.66
C CYS A 65 12.94 7.64 -43.61
N VAL A 66 12.66 7.32 -42.36
CA VAL A 66 13.11 8.10 -41.21
C VAL A 66 14.63 7.96 -41.11
N LEU A 67 15.33 9.09 -41.04
CA LEU A 67 16.79 9.16 -40.97
C LEU A 67 17.28 9.77 -39.65
N LEU A 68 16.39 10.46 -38.93
CA LEU A 68 16.66 11.06 -37.63
C LEU A 68 16.02 10.22 -36.52
N PHE A 69 16.78 9.94 -35.47
CA PHE A 69 16.37 9.13 -34.32
C PHE A 69 16.80 9.78 -33.01
N PRO A 70 16.15 9.43 -31.89
CA PRO A 70 16.61 9.82 -30.56
C PRO A 70 18.07 9.44 -30.29
N SER A 71 18.46 8.20 -30.55
CA SER A 71 19.85 7.74 -30.47
C SER A 71 20.10 6.58 -31.44
N ARG A 72 21.33 6.04 -31.47
CA ARG A 72 21.64 4.88 -32.33
C ARG A 72 20.85 3.65 -31.89
N GLU A 73 20.72 3.48 -30.58
CA GLU A 73 20.07 2.38 -29.86
C GLU A 73 18.56 2.60 -29.71
N MET A 74 18.13 3.83 -29.41
CA MET A 74 16.72 4.22 -29.27
C MET A 74 16.22 4.83 -30.58
N ARG A 75 15.51 4.04 -31.37
CA ARG A 75 14.91 4.46 -32.65
C ARG A 75 13.41 4.72 -32.58
N ASP A 76 12.84 4.62 -31.38
CA ASP A 76 11.41 4.73 -31.13
C ASP A 76 11.06 6.14 -30.61
N TRP A 77 10.44 6.93 -31.49
CA TRP A 77 9.99 8.29 -31.15
C TRP A 77 8.85 8.31 -30.14
N GLU A 78 7.97 7.29 -30.13
CA GLU A 78 6.91 7.17 -29.14
C GLU A 78 7.49 7.02 -27.73
N LYS A 79 8.55 6.21 -27.58
CA LYS A 79 9.26 6.09 -26.30
C LYS A 79 10.01 7.35 -25.92
N PHE A 80 10.68 8.00 -26.87
CA PHE A 80 11.36 9.26 -26.61
C PHE A 80 10.41 10.40 -26.17
N SER A 81 9.13 10.29 -26.55
CA SER A 81 8.09 11.25 -26.18
C SER A 81 7.66 11.21 -24.71
N TRP A 82 8.13 10.23 -23.92
CA TRP A 82 7.77 10.13 -22.50
C TRP A 82 8.16 11.39 -21.72
N LYS A 83 7.23 11.85 -20.88
CA LYS A 83 7.35 13.03 -20.03
C LYS A 83 7.22 12.63 -18.57
N ARG A 84 7.82 13.43 -17.67
CA ARG A 84 7.70 13.25 -16.22
C ARG A 84 6.21 13.16 -15.84
N GLY A 85 5.85 12.10 -15.10
CA GLY A 85 4.45 11.84 -14.72
C GLY A 85 3.69 10.90 -15.66
N ASP A 86 4.25 10.53 -16.82
CA ASP A 86 3.66 9.51 -17.68
C ASP A 86 3.65 8.13 -16.98
N VAL A 87 2.55 7.40 -17.11
CA VAL A 87 2.43 6.03 -16.63
C VAL A 87 2.94 5.09 -17.72
N LEU A 88 3.84 4.18 -17.34
CA LEU A 88 4.43 3.20 -18.23
C LEU A 88 4.06 1.78 -17.78
N MET A 89 3.96 0.86 -18.73
CA MET A 89 3.71 -0.56 -18.46
C MET A 89 4.67 -1.48 -19.20
N ALA A 90 4.97 -2.63 -18.59
CA ALA A 90 5.69 -3.75 -19.17
C ALA A 90 4.94 -5.07 -18.89
N GLY A 91 3.93 -5.36 -19.71
CA GLY A 91 2.98 -6.45 -19.45
C GLY A 91 1.85 -6.00 -18.51
N VAL A 92 1.18 -6.96 -17.88
CA VAL A 92 -0.05 -6.70 -17.10
C VAL A 92 0.25 -6.07 -15.73
N ASP A 93 1.31 -6.52 -15.04
CA ASP A 93 1.52 -6.21 -13.62
C ASP A 93 2.69 -5.26 -13.34
N ASN A 94 3.50 -4.94 -14.33
CA ASN A 94 4.63 -4.02 -14.16
C ASN A 94 4.20 -2.64 -14.62
N ILE A 95 3.88 -1.77 -13.67
CA ILE A 95 3.44 -0.40 -13.91
C ILE A 95 4.32 0.53 -13.09
N CYS A 96 4.75 1.65 -13.68
CA CYS A 96 5.53 2.68 -12.99
C CYS A 96 5.17 4.08 -13.52
N ILE A 97 5.69 5.12 -12.87
CA ILE A 97 5.63 6.50 -13.33
C ILE A 97 7.02 6.95 -13.78
N PHE A 98 7.12 7.40 -15.02
CA PHE A 98 8.35 7.92 -15.59
C PHE A 98 8.81 9.18 -14.86
N GLU A 99 10.05 9.18 -14.38
CA GLU A 99 10.67 10.33 -13.75
C GLU A 99 11.54 11.10 -14.76
N LYS A 100 12.50 10.40 -15.37
CA LYS A 100 13.47 10.94 -16.34
C LYS A 100 14.28 9.81 -16.99
N TRP A 101 14.98 10.14 -18.08
CA TRP A 101 16.01 9.27 -18.65
C TRP A 101 17.20 9.14 -17.69
N ASP A 102 17.78 7.93 -17.63
CA ASP A 102 18.96 7.65 -16.81
C ASP A 102 20.27 7.77 -17.61
N ASN A 103 20.18 7.67 -18.94
CA ASN A 103 21.30 7.81 -19.86
C ASN A 103 20.92 8.61 -21.12
N GLU A 104 21.93 9.08 -21.84
CA GLU A 104 21.77 9.89 -23.07
C GLU A 104 21.36 9.06 -24.28
N ASP A 105 21.61 7.75 -24.27
CA ASP A 105 21.20 6.85 -25.35
C ASP A 105 19.75 6.39 -25.19
N TYR A 106 19.07 6.84 -24.14
CA TYR A 106 17.66 6.58 -23.82
C TYR A 106 17.31 5.09 -23.68
N THR A 107 18.30 4.25 -23.42
CA THR A 107 18.12 2.80 -23.21
C THR A 107 17.71 2.46 -21.77
N GLU A 108 17.86 3.40 -20.84
CA GLU A 108 17.47 3.26 -19.44
C GLU A 108 16.76 4.51 -18.92
N PHE A 109 15.80 4.32 -18.04
CA PHE A 109 15.04 5.40 -17.41
C PHE A 109 14.87 5.17 -15.91
N LYS A 110 14.79 6.28 -15.16
CA LYS A 110 14.36 6.28 -13.76
C LYS A 110 12.86 6.37 -13.70
N ALA A 111 12.30 5.51 -12.86
CA ALA A 111 10.88 5.52 -12.56
C ALA A 111 10.67 5.49 -11.06
N ILE A 112 9.48 5.93 -10.68
CA ILE A 112 9.00 5.85 -9.31
C ILE A 112 7.67 5.12 -9.26
N PHE A 113 7.26 4.80 -8.05
CA PHE A 113 6.02 4.07 -7.78
C PHE A 113 5.91 2.76 -8.58
N ALA A 114 7.03 2.11 -8.88
CA ALA A 114 7.03 0.81 -9.56
C ALA A 114 6.30 -0.24 -8.70
N THR A 115 5.38 -0.97 -9.33
CA THR A 115 4.71 -2.10 -8.69
C THR A 115 5.71 -3.20 -8.31
N PRO A 116 5.42 -3.99 -7.25
CA PRO A 116 4.22 -3.90 -6.41
C PRO A 116 4.34 -2.91 -5.24
N ASN A 117 5.55 -2.56 -4.80
CA ASN A 117 5.78 -1.80 -3.57
C ASN A 117 5.70 -0.27 -3.73
N TYR A 118 5.43 0.20 -4.96
CA TYR A 118 5.45 1.61 -5.32
C TYR A 118 6.77 2.28 -4.89
N SER A 119 7.88 1.70 -5.33
CA SER A 119 9.26 2.16 -5.07
C SER A 119 9.92 2.76 -6.30
N GLY A 120 11.05 3.47 -6.10
CA GLY A 120 11.89 3.95 -7.20
C GLY A 120 12.84 2.88 -7.72
N ALA A 121 13.09 2.85 -9.03
CA ALA A 121 14.04 1.96 -9.68
C ALA A 121 14.45 2.50 -11.07
N THR A 122 15.59 2.02 -11.58
CA THR A 122 16.00 2.19 -12.98
C THR A 122 15.57 0.96 -13.77
N PHE A 123 15.05 1.18 -14.99
CA PHE A 123 14.60 0.13 -15.89
C PHE A 123 15.17 0.29 -17.30
N LYS A 124 15.32 -0.83 -18.02
CA LYS A 124 15.61 -0.82 -19.46
C LYS A 124 14.37 -0.50 -20.26
N THR A 125 14.50 0.40 -21.24
CA THR A 125 13.38 0.96 -22.00
C THR A 125 12.68 -0.04 -22.94
N GLU A 126 13.38 -1.08 -23.38
CA GLU A 126 12.93 -2.00 -24.44
C GLU A 126 11.54 -2.61 -24.20
N LYS A 127 11.26 -3.06 -22.98
CA LYS A 127 10.01 -3.77 -22.64
C LYS A 127 8.85 -2.87 -22.24
N TRP A 128 9.09 -1.58 -22.11
CA TRP A 128 8.11 -0.63 -21.59
C TRP A 128 7.45 0.15 -22.73
N SER A 129 6.16 0.46 -22.53
CA SER A 129 5.37 1.35 -23.38
C SER A 129 4.56 2.31 -22.51
N LYS A 130 4.11 3.42 -23.10
CA LYS A 130 3.24 4.38 -22.42
C LYS A 130 1.83 3.82 -22.31
N GLU A 131 1.26 3.84 -21.11
CA GLU A 131 -0.16 3.57 -20.92
C GLU A 131 -0.97 4.81 -21.30
N THR A 132 -2.05 4.58 -22.04
CA THR A 132 -2.96 5.62 -22.55
C THR A 132 -4.41 5.39 -22.11
N ASN A 133 -4.73 4.23 -21.56
CA ASN A 133 -6.03 3.93 -21.00
C ASN A 133 -6.24 4.70 -19.68
N GLU A 134 -7.06 5.73 -19.73
CA GLU A 134 -7.36 6.58 -18.56
C GLU A 134 -7.90 5.80 -17.35
N ALA A 135 -8.68 4.73 -17.57
CA ALA A 135 -9.26 3.96 -16.46
C ALA A 135 -8.16 3.19 -15.71
N VAL A 136 -7.22 2.59 -16.44
CA VAL A 136 -6.05 1.90 -15.86
C VAL A 136 -5.17 2.89 -15.11
N ILE A 137 -4.88 4.05 -15.70
CA ILE A 137 -4.09 5.12 -15.08
C ILE A 137 -4.73 5.62 -13.78
N LYS A 138 -6.02 5.97 -13.83
CA LYS A 138 -6.77 6.45 -12.65
C LYS A 138 -6.78 5.41 -11.53
N GLN A 139 -7.00 4.14 -11.87
CA GLN A 139 -6.99 3.06 -10.89
C GLN A 139 -5.60 2.86 -10.27
N TYR A 140 -4.54 2.91 -11.07
CA TYR A 140 -3.17 2.78 -10.62
C TYR A 140 -2.76 3.94 -9.68
N ILE A 141 -3.03 5.18 -10.07
CA ILE A 141 -2.79 6.37 -9.23
C ILE A 141 -3.56 6.27 -7.92
N SER A 142 -4.86 5.92 -7.97
CA SER A 142 -5.67 5.75 -6.76
C SER A 142 -5.09 4.69 -5.81
N ASN A 143 -4.52 3.61 -6.34
CA ASN A 143 -3.87 2.60 -5.50
C ASN A 143 -2.60 3.12 -4.83
N ILE A 144 -1.79 3.93 -5.52
CA ILE A 144 -0.62 4.60 -4.93
C ILE A 144 -1.07 5.52 -3.80
N GLU A 145 -2.05 6.38 -4.07
CA GLU A 145 -2.54 7.38 -3.12
C GLU A 145 -3.08 6.73 -1.84
N LYS A 146 -3.86 5.65 -1.97
CA LYS A 146 -4.37 4.87 -0.83
C LYS A 146 -3.24 4.20 -0.03
N PHE A 147 -2.23 3.67 -0.71
CA PHE A 147 -1.13 2.98 -0.06
C PHE A 147 -0.16 3.94 0.64
N LYS A 148 0.14 5.07 0.01
CA LYS A 148 1.05 6.10 0.55
C LYS A 148 0.36 7.09 1.48
N GLY A 149 -0.98 7.07 1.53
CA GLY A 149 -1.78 7.91 2.41
C GLY A 149 -1.72 9.37 2.04
N GLY A 150 -1.95 9.71 0.76
CA GLY A 150 -1.87 11.09 0.31
C GLY A 150 -2.15 11.23 -1.17
N LYS A 151 -2.37 12.47 -1.62
CA LYS A 151 -2.58 12.75 -3.04
C LYS A 151 -1.25 12.82 -3.78
N LEU A 152 -1.20 12.21 -4.96
CA LEU A 152 -0.01 12.23 -5.81
C LEU A 152 -0.05 13.44 -6.75
N ASN A 153 0.97 14.30 -6.67
CA ASN A 153 1.18 15.35 -7.65
C ASN A 153 2.04 14.81 -8.80
N LEU A 154 1.48 14.66 -10.01
CA LEU A 154 2.21 14.10 -11.16
C LEU A 154 3.32 15.01 -11.71
N ALA A 155 3.29 16.32 -11.42
CA ALA A 155 4.33 17.24 -11.87
C ALA A 155 5.56 17.17 -10.96
N THR A 156 5.36 17.24 -9.64
CA THR A 156 6.46 17.17 -8.66
C THR A 156 6.87 15.73 -8.35
N LEU A 157 5.95 14.78 -8.56
CA LEU A 157 6.04 13.38 -8.17
C LEU A 157 6.04 13.14 -6.65
N GLU A 158 5.59 14.13 -5.88
CA GLU A 158 5.52 14.07 -4.42
C GLU A 158 4.12 13.66 -3.94
N ILE A 159 4.07 13.05 -2.75
CA ILE A 159 2.82 12.69 -2.07
C ILE A 159 2.49 13.76 -1.03
N GLU A 160 1.37 14.45 -1.22
CA GLU A 160 0.75 15.30 -0.21
C GLU A 160 0.13 14.42 0.88
N LYS A 161 0.93 14.07 1.88
CA LYS A 161 0.56 13.13 2.93
C LYS A 161 -0.63 13.64 3.75
N GLN A 162 -1.56 12.75 3.99
CA GLN A 162 -2.61 12.92 4.99
C GLN A 162 -2.04 12.58 6.38
N PRO A 163 -2.67 13.10 7.45
CA PRO A 163 -2.38 12.65 8.80
C PRO A 163 -2.52 11.13 8.87
N GLY A 164 -1.54 10.48 9.47
CA GLY A 164 -1.65 9.07 9.83
C GLY A 164 -2.67 8.83 10.95
N PHE A 165 -2.70 7.61 11.48
CA PHE A 165 -3.63 7.25 12.54
C PHE A 165 -3.01 7.51 13.91
N LYS A 166 -3.84 7.91 14.86
CA LYS A 166 -3.41 8.22 16.22
C LYS A 166 -3.46 6.99 17.12
N ASP A 167 -2.66 7.05 18.18
CA ASP A 167 -2.68 6.04 19.23
C ASP A 167 -4.10 5.82 19.79
N GLY A 168 -4.58 4.57 19.73
CA GLY A 168 -5.93 4.17 20.11
C GLY A 168 -6.99 4.23 18.99
N ASP A 169 -6.65 4.74 17.80
CA ASP A 169 -7.55 4.68 16.64
C ASP A 169 -7.86 3.23 16.28
N MET A 170 -9.05 2.99 15.72
CA MET A 170 -9.44 1.68 15.20
C MET A 170 -9.39 1.70 13.69
N VAL A 171 -8.49 0.89 13.14
CA VAL A 171 -8.20 0.84 11.71
C VAL A 171 -8.44 -0.55 11.17
N SER A 172 -8.78 -0.62 9.88
CA SER A 172 -8.91 -1.86 9.15
C SER A 172 -7.86 -1.90 8.05
N LEU A 173 -7.16 -3.03 8.00
CA LEU A 173 -6.26 -3.41 6.94
C LEU A 173 -7.04 -4.24 5.92
N GLU A 174 -7.27 -3.67 4.75
CA GLU A 174 -7.97 -4.31 3.65
C GLU A 174 -6.95 -4.92 2.68
N ILE A 175 -6.98 -6.24 2.56
CA ILE A 175 -6.09 -7.04 1.73
C ILE A 175 -6.90 -7.57 0.56
N ARG A 176 -6.56 -7.13 -0.65
CA ARG A 176 -7.16 -7.59 -1.90
C ARG A 176 -6.16 -8.46 -2.65
N TYR A 177 -6.55 -9.67 -3.02
CA TYR A 177 -5.74 -10.53 -3.88
C TYR A 177 -5.95 -10.16 -5.35
N ILE A 178 -4.91 -10.26 -6.18
CA ILE A 178 -5.00 -9.86 -7.59
C ILE A 178 -5.75 -10.93 -8.41
N ASP A 179 -5.53 -12.21 -8.11
CA ASP A 179 -6.14 -13.35 -8.81
C ASP A 179 -7.44 -13.85 -8.15
N SER A 180 -8.03 -13.07 -7.22
CA SER A 180 -9.27 -13.43 -6.54
C SER A 180 -10.12 -12.18 -6.26
N GLU A 181 -11.43 -12.35 -6.24
CA GLU A 181 -12.35 -11.33 -5.73
C GLU A 181 -12.35 -11.27 -4.19
N ASP A 182 -11.61 -12.16 -3.53
CA ASP A 182 -11.51 -12.20 -2.08
C ASP A 182 -10.88 -10.93 -1.51
N VAL A 183 -11.64 -10.29 -0.62
CA VAL A 183 -11.17 -9.19 0.22
C VAL A 183 -11.10 -9.67 1.66
N ILE A 184 -9.89 -9.73 2.21
CA ILE A 184 -9.69 -10.00 3.64
C ILE A 184 -9.59 -8.67 4.36
N VAL A 185 -10.33 -8.52 5.45
CA VAL A 185 -10.22 -7.37 6.33
C VAL A 185 -9.76 -7.82 7.71
N GLU A 186 -8.74 -7.15 8.22
CA GLU A 186 -8.25 -7.32 9.58
C GLU A 186 -8.37 -6.00 10.33
N THR A 187 -8.84 -6.01 11.57
CA THR A 187 -9.13 -4.78 12.34
C THR A 187 -8.22 -4.68 13.55
N TYR A 188 -7.65 -3.49 13.77
CA TYR A 188 -6.61 -3.23 14.75
C TYR A 188 -6.92 -2.00 15.59
N ILE A 189 -6.52 -2.05 16.87
CA ILE A 189 -6.44 -0.87 17.74
C ILE A 189 -4.99 -0.40 17.73
N VAL A 190 -4.73 0.76 17.13
CA VAL A 190 -3.38 1.26 16.91
C VAL A 190 -2.68 1.52 18.25
N HIS A 191 -1.43 1.08 18.36
CA HIS A 191 -0.53 1.32 19.50
C HIS A 191 0.56 2.31 19.11
N GLY A 192 0.47 3.54 19.61
CA GLY A 192 1.27 4.68 19.16
C GLY A 192 0.73 5.34 17.89
N ASP A 193 1.33 6.43 17.46
CA ASP A 193 0.95 7.08 16.19
C ASP A 193 1.52 6.26 15.01
N TYR A 194 0.70 6.04 13.98
CA TYR A 194 1.09 5.35 12.75
C TYR A 194 1.25 6.34 11.60
N ASN A 195 2.36 6.26 10.86
CA ASN A 195 2.49 6.91 9.56
C ASN A 195 2.50 5.90 8.42
N TYR A 196 1.95 6.30 7.27
CA TYR A 196 1.90 5.46 6.09
C TYR A 196 3.29 4.97 5.63
N GLY A 197 3.38 3.65 5.41
CA GLY A 197 4.62 2.96 5.01
C GLY A 197 5.46 2.43 6.16
N GLU A 198 5.11 2.74 7.42
CA GLU A 198 5.74 2.19 8.62
C GLU A 198 5.07 0.87 9.06
N GLU A 199 5.61 0.26 10.10
CA GLU A 199 4.95 -0.86 10.78
C GLU A 199 3.79 -0.35 11.63
N LEU A 200 2.63 -0.99 11.49
CA LEU A 200 1.45 -0.74 12.31
C LEU A 200 1.57 -1.54 13.60
N ASN A 201 1.92 -0.88 14.69
CA ASN A 201 1.86 -1.46 16.03
C ASN A 201 0.40 -1.42 16.53
N PHE A 202 -0.03 -2.44 17.28
CA PHE A 202 -1.39 -2.53 17.78
C PHE A 202 -1.50 -3.20 19.16
N TYR A 203 -2.47 -2.74 19.96
CA TYR A 203 -2.84 -3.35 21.25
C TYR A 203 -3.56 -4.67 21.06
N ALA A 204 -4.54 -4.69 20.14
CA ALA A 204 -5.26 -5.87 19.74
C ALA A 204 -5.60 -5.82 18.25
N GLY A 205 -5.56 -6.98 17.59
CA GLY A 205 -5.90 -7.16 16.19
C GLY A 205 -6.77 -8.40 16.01
N CYS A 206 -7.82 -8.29 15.21
CA CYS A 206 -8.74 -9.38 14.89
C CYS A 206 -8.74 -9.63 13.38
N ASN A 207 -8.55 -10.89 12.98
CA ASN A 207 -8.72 -11.28 11.59
C ASN A 207 -10.18 -11.61 11.27
N ASN A 208 -10.47 -11.88 10.00
CA ASN A 208 -11.80 -12.25 9.51
C ASN A 208 -12.36 -13.54 10.15
N LEU A 209 -11.51 -14.43 10.68
CA LEU A 209 -11.89 -15.64 11.40
C LEU A 209 -12.22 -15.41 12.89
N GLY A 210 -12.09 -14.17 13.39
CA GLY A 210 -12.33 -13.85 14.79
C GLY A 210 -11.18 -14.21 15.73
N MET A 211 -10.00 -14.55 15.19
CA MET A 211 -8.81 -14.80 16.01
C MET A 211 -8.17 -13.48 16.41
N ILE A 212 -7.81 -13.36 17.69
CA ILE A 212 -7.15 -12.16 18.22
C ILE A 212 -5.65 -12.36 18.42
N LYS A 213 -4.89 -11.33 18.06
CA LYS A 213 -3.50 -11.12 18.49
C LYS A 213 -3.42 -9.87 19.36
N HIS A 214 -2.58 -9.90 20.39
CA HIS A 214 -2.37 -8.79 21.32
C HIS A 214 -0.93 -8.27 21.20
N ASN A 215 -0.74 -6.97 21.42
CA ASN A 215 0.56 -6.29 21.56
C ASN A 215 1.60 -6.73 20.51
N SER A 216 1.26 -6.53 19.24
CA SER A 216 2.08 -6.99 18.12
C SER A 216 2.11 -5.91 17.02
N CYS A 217 2.75 -6.23 15.90
CA CYS A 217 2.84 -5.33 14.76
C CYS A 217 2.54 -6.07 13.45
N VAL A 218 2.10 -5.31 12.47
CA VAL A 218 1.93 -5.76 11.08
C VAL A 218 2.48 -4.70 10.15
N LYS A 219 3.18 -5.11 9.08
CA LYS A 219 3.66 -4.18 8.06
C LYS A 219 2.77 -4.23 6.81
N PRO A 220 2.00 -3.17 6.53
CA PRO A 220 1.21 -3.07 5.30
C PRO A 220 2.15 -3.13 4.08
N THR A 221 2.07 -4.22 3.31
CA THR A 221 2.98 -4.49 2.18
C THR A 221 2.22 -5.00 0.98
N ASN A 222 2.40 -4.33 -0.16
CA ASN A 222 1.91 -4.79 -1.44
C ASN A 222 2.86 -5.83 -2.03
N THR A 223 2.34 -6.78 -2.77
CA THR A 223 3.14 -7.76 -3.51
C THR A 223 2.55 -7.94 -4.90
N SER A 224 3.20 -8.75 -5.73
CA SER A 224 2.66 -9.13 -7.05
C SER A 224 1.36 -9.93 -6.96
N VAL A 225 0.94 -10.38 -5.77
CA VAL A 225 -0.28 -11.19 -5.58
C VAL A 225 -1.33 -10.51 -4.71
N ARG A 226 -0.99 -9.41 -4.00
CA ARG A 226 -1.94 -8.70 -3.13
C ARG A 226 -1.67 -7.20 -3.02
N LYS A 227 -2.73 -6.43 -2.81
CA LYS A 227 -2.70 -5.00 -2.47
C LYS A 227 -3.30 -4.79 -1.09
N VAL A 228 -2.67 -3.94 -0.29
CA VAL A 228 -3.01 -3.69 1.10
C VAL A 228 -3.32 -2.20 1.26
N PHE A 229 -4.46 -1.89 1.87
CA PHE A 229 -4.89 -0.52 2.16
C PHE A 229 -5.25 -0.40 3.64
N ILE A 230 -4.94 0.74 4.25
CA ILE A 230 -5.31 1.03 5.62
C ILE A 230 -6.32 2.17 5.65
N ARG A 231 -7.40 2.00 6.41
CA ARG A 231 -8.48 2.97 6.59
C ARG A 231 -9.05 2.89 8.00
N TYR A 232 -9.87 3.85 8.40
CA TYR A 232 -10.68 3.72 9.60
C TYR A 232 -11.60 2.49 9.50
N ALA A 233 -11.73 1.79 10.63
CA ALA A 233 -12.65 0.68 10.75
C ALA A 233 -14.11 1.17 10.71
N THR A 234 -14.95 0.45 10.00
CA THR A 234 -16.40 0.59 10.04
C THR A 234 -16.95 0.11 11.38
N ASP A 235 -18.16 0.50 11.73
CA ASP A 235 -18.75 0.11 13.02
C ASP A 235 -18.97 -1.40 13.12
N SER A 236 -19.25 -2.09 12.01
CA SER A 236 -19.32 -3.55 11.96
C SER A 236 -17.97 -4.21 12.24
N GLU A 237 -16.89 -3.68 11.68
CA GLU A 237 -15.52 -4.19 11.89
C GLU A 237 -15.06 -3.98 13.34
N LYS A 238 -15.36 -2.80 13.92
CA LYS A 238 -15.14 -2.54 15.36
C LYS A 238 -15.91 -3.52 16.24
N GLN A 239 -17.19 -3.74 15.93
CA GLN A 239 -18.05 -4.64 16.70
C GLN A 239 -17.54 -6.09 16.65
N GLN A 240 -17.01 -6.54 15.51
CA GLN A 240 -16.38 -7.85 15.38
C GLN A 240 -15.16 -7.99 16.30
N LEU A 241 -14.27 -6.99 16.31
CA LEU A 241 -13.11 -6.96 17.20
C LEU A 241 -13.53 -6.99 18.68
N PHE A 242 -14.51 -6.17 19.09
CA PHE A 242 -15.01 -6.17 20.46
C PHE A 242 -15.66 -7.50 20.86
N SER A 243 -16.43 -8.10 19.97
CA SER A 243 -17.05 -9.40 20.22
C SER A 243 -16.01 -10.50 20.39
N ALA A 244 -14.92 -10.45 19.60
CA ALA A 244 -13.81 -11.38 19.74
C ALA A 244 -13.02 -11.14 21.05
N LEU A 245 -12.83 -9.88 21.49
CA LEU A 245 -12.24 -9.57 22.80
C LEU A 245 -13.12 -10.07 23.95
N ALA A 246 -14.43 -9.89 23.86
CA ALA A 246 -15.38 -10.33 24.87
C ALA A 246 -15.37 -11.86 25.05
N LYS A 247 -15.17 -12.64 23.98
CA LYS A 247 -14.98 -14.10 24.05
C LYS A 247 -13.73 -14.50 24.85
N GLU A 248 -12.73 -13.64 24.93
CA GLU A 248 -11.55 -13.81 25.80
C GLU A 248 -11.74 -13.23 27.22
N ASN A 249 -12.96 -12.80 27.58
CA ASN A 249 -13.23 -12.00 28.79
C ASN A 249 -12.37 -10.72 28.86
N LYS A 250 -12.18 -10.05 27.72
CA LYS A 250 -11.44 -8.79 27.63
C LYS A 250 -12.29 -7.69 26.97
N ALA A 251 -11.92 -6.44 27.22
CA ALA A 251 -12.51 -5.27 26.61
C ALA A 251 -11.46 -4.19 26.41
N TRP A 252 -11.66 -3.35 25.41
CA TRP A 252 -10.85 -2.15 25.20
C TRP A 252 -11.30 -1.04 26.17
N ASP A 253 -10.37 -0.52 26.97
CA ASP A 253 -10.55 0.66 27.82
C ASP A 253 -9.91 1.86 27.09
N SER A 254 -10.74 2.68 26.44
CA SER A 254 -10.26 3.81 25.62
C SER A 254 -9.62 4.93 26.44
N GLU A 255 -9.97 5.08 27.72
CA GLU A 255 -9.38 6.09 28.59
C GLU A 255 -7.96 5.68 29.01
N LYS A 256 -7.76 4.40 29.33
CA LYS A 256 -6.44 3.86 29.67
C LYS A 256 -5.59 3.49 28.47
N LYS A 257 -6.21 3.40 27.29
CA LYS A 257 -5.62 2.83 26.06
C LYS A 257 -5.02 1.46 26.33
N ASP A 258 -5.82 0.57 26.90
CA ASP A 258 -5.37 -0.79 27.23
C ASP A 258 -6.50 -1.81 27.05
N VAL A 259 -6.13 -3.06 26.80
CA VAL A 259 -7.05 -4.20 26.75
C VAL A 259 -7.14 -4.80 28.14
N VAL A 260 -8.25 -4.53 28.82
CA VAL A 260 -8.49 -4.94 30.21
C VAL A 260 -9.35 -6.20 30.29
N ASN A 261 -9.20 -6.98 31.35
CA ASN A 261 -10.10 -8.10 31.61
C ASN A 261 -11.48 -7.57 32.03
N LEU A 262 -12.54 -8.09 31.41
CA LEU A 262 -13.92 -7.91 31.85
C LEU A 262 -14.06 -8.59 33.21
N LYS A 263 -14.21 -7.79 34.27
CA LYS A 263 -14.62 -8.32 35.58
C LYS A 263 -15.96 -9.06 35.38
N PRO A 264 -16.15 -10.25 35.96
CA PRO A 264 -17.44 -10.92 35.88
C PRO A 264 -18.50 -9.97 36.45
N LYS A 265 -19.57 -9.75 35.71
CA LYS A 265 -20.67 -8.79 35.98
C LYS A 265 -21.44 -9.03 37.29
N VAL A 266 -21.00 -9.96 38.14
CA VAL A 266 -21.68 -10.30 39.38
C VAL A 266 -20.98 -9.66 40.56
N GLU A 267 -21.67 -8.73 41.22
CA GLU A 267 -21.28 -8.25 42.55
C GLU A 267 -21.45 -9.38 43.55
N LEU A 268 -20.34 -10.03 43.91
CA LEU A 268 -20.28 -11.01 44.99
C LEU A 268 -20.08 -10.30 46.33
N LYS A 269 -20.82 -10.72 47.36
CA LYS A 269 -20.68 -10.27 48.76
C LYS A 269 -19.99 -11.35 49.59
N PRO A 270 -19.28 -10.98 50.68
CA PRO A 270 -18.69 -11.95 51.58
C PRO A 270 -19.72 -13.02 52.01
N PHE A 271 -19.28 -14.28 51.98
CA PHE A 271 -20.05 -15.50 52.24
C PHE A 271 -21.08 -15.90 51.18
N ASP A 272 -21.10 -15.24 50.01
CA ASP A 272 -21.83 -15.76 48.86
C ASP A 272 -21.27 -17.12 48.46
N LYS A 273 -22.18 -18.05 48.13
CA LYS A 273 -21.83 -19.37 47.63
C LYS A 273 -21.34 -19.22 46.19
N VAL A 274 -20.13 -19.72 45.93
CA VAL A 274 -19.46 -19.60 44.64
C VAL A 274 -18.90 -20.93 44.17
N LEU A 275 -18.68 -21.04 42.86
CA LEU A 275 -17.84 -22.06 42.26
C LEU A 275 -16.49 -21.44 41.90
N VAL A 276 -15.41 -22.15 42.24
CA VAL A 276 -14.04 -21.69 42.04
C VAL A 276 -13.16 -22.76 41.40
N ARG A 277 -12.13 -22.32 40.67
CA ARG A 277 -11.06 -23.14 40.09
C ARG A 277 -9.85 -22.28 39.67
N ASP A 278 -8.69 -22.88 39.45
CA ASP A 278 -7.46 -22.17 39.06
C ASP A 278 -7.24 -22.16 37.55
N SER A 279 -7.63 -23.22 36.84
CA SER A 279 -7.55 -23.28 35.38
C SER A 279 -8.86 -23.73 34.75
N LYS A 280 -9.00 -23.53 33.43
CA LYS A 280 -10.17 -24.01 32.67
C LYS A 280 -10.28 -25.53 32.62
N PHE A 281 -9.21 -26.25 32.90
CA PHE A 281 -9.16 -27.72 32.90
C PHE A 281 -9.47 -28.31 34.29
N ASP A 282 -9.49 -27.47 35.33
CA ASP A 282 -9.79 -27.91 36.68
C ASP A 282 -11.29 -28.08 36.89
N ILE A 283 -11.60 -29.01 37.80
CA ILE A 283 -12.95 -29.26 38.27
C ILE A 283 -13.42 -28.09 39.15
N TRP A 284 -14.63 -27.59 38.89
CA TRP A 284 -15.28 -26.60 39.73
C TRP A 284 -15.54 -27.12 41.15
N ARG A 285 -15.17 -26.31 42.15
CA ARG A 285 -15.38 -26.61 43.58
C ARG A 285 -16.27 -25.56 44.22
N ALA A 286 -17.14 -25.97 45.13
CA ALA A 286 -17.91 -25.04 45.94
C ALA A 286 -17.01 -24.35 46.98
N ASN A 287 -17.19 -23.05 47.17
CA ASN A 287 -16.55 -22.28 48.23
C ASN A 287 -17.48 -21.12 48.67
N LEU A 288 -17.03 -20.36 49.67
CA LEU A 288 -17.64 -19.11 50.12
C LEU A 288 -16.71 -17.95 49.76
N PHE A 289 -17.25 -16.98 49.03
CA PHE A 289 -16.50 -15.80 48.60
C PHE A 289 -16.12 -14.94 49.80
N GLY A 290 -14.93 -14.35 49.78
CA GLY A 290 -14.50 -13.34 50.75
C GLY A 290 -14.47 -11.96 50.11
N TYR A 291 -13.47 -11.72 49.25
CA TYR A 291 -13.25 -10.46 48.54
C TYR A 291 -12.30 -10.66 47.34
N ILE A 292 -12.15 -9.65 46.48
CA ILE A 292 -11.16 -9.65 45.39
C ILE A 292 -9.91 -8.93 45.88
N GLY A 293 -8.76 -9.60 45.81
CA GLY A 293 -7.47 -9.01 46.16
C GLY A 293 -7.02 -7.94 45.17
N LYS A 294 -6.06 -7.09 45.57
CA LYS A 294 -5.45 -6.10 44.65
C LYS A 294 -4.71 -6.75 43.47
N ASP A 295 -4.34 -8.01 43.61
CA ASP A 295 -3.74 -8.89 42.61
C ASP A 295 -4.77 -9.50 41.63
N GLY A 296 -6.07 -9.26 41.83
CA GLY A 296 -7.14 -9.79 40.99
C GLY A 296 -7.62 -11.20 41.38
N TYR A 297 -6.98 -11.86 42.35
CA TYR A 297 -7.40 -13.19 42.81
C TYR A 297 -8.65 -13.11 43.69
N TYR A 298 -9.53 -14.09 43.55
CA TYR A 298 -10.71 -14.25 44.41
C TYR A 298 -10.28 -14.92 45.71
N ARG A 299 -10.31 -14.18 46.82
CA ARG A 299 -10.05 -14.69 48.16
C ARG A 299 -11.32 -15.35 48.68
N CYS A 300 -11.31 -16.67 48.77
CA CYS A 300 -12.41 -17.45 49.34
C CYS A 300 -11.95 -18.05 50.67
N VAL A 301 -12.84 -18.77 51.35
CA VAL A 301 -12.44 -19.47 52.58
C VAL A 301 -11.27 -20.43 52.26
N TYR A 302 -10.21 -20.33 53.08
CA TYR A 302 -8.98 -21.12 53.06
C TYR A 302 -8.00 -20.88 51.89
N ALA A 303 -8.44 -20.44 50.71
CA ALA A 303 -7.59 -20.34 49.52
C ALA A 303 -7.95 -19.18 48.57
N ASN A 304 -7.04 -18.91 47.63
CA ASN A 304 -7.20 -17.90 46.58
C ASN A 304 -7.41 -18.61 45.25
N TRP A 305 -8.24 -18.05 44.37
CA TRP A 305 -8.63 -18.68 43.11
C TRP A 305 -8.58 -17.71 41.94
N ILE A 306 -8.27 -18.21 40.75
CA ILE A 306 -8.24 -17.41 39.50
C ILE A 306 -9.67 -17.18 38.97
N TYR A 307 -10.51 -18.20 39.00
CA TYR A 307 -11.90 -18.12 38.55
C TYR A 307 -12.86 -18.24 39.73
N CYS A 308 -13.90 -17.40 39.72
CA CYS A 308 -14.96 -17.40 40.71
C CYS A 308 -16.27 -16.97 40.05
N ILE A 309 -17.29 -17.81 40.14
CA ILE A 309 -18.63 -17.53 39.62
C ILE A 309 -19.67 -17.82 40.71
N PRO A 310 -20.87 -17.20 40.66
CA PRO A 310 -21.94 -17.53 41.60
C PRO A 310 -22.33 -19.00 41.51
N TYR A 311 -22.54 -19.63 42.65
CA TYR A 311 -23.06 -20.99 42.69
C TYR A 311 -24.50 -21.05 42.17
N ALA A 312 -25.32 -20.06 42.53
CA ALA A 312 -26.71 -19.96 42.09
C ALA A 312 -26.77 -19.77 40.56
N GLY A 313 -27.51 -20.65 39.87
CA GLY A 313 -27.63 -20.70 38.41
C GLY A 313 -26.53 -21.48 37.69
N ASN A 314 -25.47 -21.90 38.40
CA ASN A 314 -24.35 -22.67 37.84
C ASN A 314 -24.16 -24.03 38.55
N GLU A 315 -25.15 -24.49 39.32
CA GLU A 315 -25.05 -25.66 40.19
C GLU A 315 -24.62 -26.93 39.43
N HIS A 316 -25.05 -27.04 38.16
CA HIS A 316 -24.72 -28.16 37.26
C HIS A 316 -23.23 -28.27 36.92
N LEU A 317 -22.44 -27.22 37.13
CA LEU A 317 -21.01 -27.22 36.90
C LEU A 317 -20.22 -27.84 38.07
N LEU A 318 -20.79 -27.90 39.28
CA LEU A 318 -20.12 -28.43 40.47
C LEU A 318 -19.62 -29.86 40.23
N GLY A 319 -18.32 -30.10 40.48
CA GLY A 319 -17.73 -31.42 40.26
C GLY A 319 -17.43 -31.76 38.80
N THR A 320 -17.58 -30.79 37.88
CA THR A 320 -17.24 -30.94 36.45
C THR A 320 -16.13 -29.98 36.03
N ALA A 321 -15.47 -30.26 34.91
CA ALA A 321 -14.54 -29.34 34.23
C ALA A 321 -15.19 -28.59 33.05
N LYS A 322 -16.53 -28.59 32.96
CA LYS A 322 -17.26 -27.90 31.89
C LYS A 322 -17.12 -26.39 32.06
N ASP A 323 -17.07 -25.67 30.94
CA ASP A 323 -17.08 -24.20 30.97
C ASP A 323 -18.50 -23.67 31.18
N VAL A 324 -18.60 -22.41 31.63
CA VAL A 324 -19.89 -21.72 31.76
C VAL A 324 -20.46 -21.56 30.36
N GLU A 325 -21.68 -22.05 30.11
CA GLU A 325 -22.35 -21.82 28.82
C GLU A 325 -22.57 -20.30 28.67
N GLY A 326 -21.89 -19.73 27.67
CA GLY A 326 -21.83 -18.29 27.43
C GLY A 326 -23.00 -17.74 26.65
#